data_AF-A0A0H4CWB0-F1
#
_entry.id   AF-A0A0H4CWB0-F1
#
_cell.length_a   1.000
_cell.length_b   1.000
_cell.length_c   1.000
_cell.angle_alpha   90.00
_cell.angle_beta   90.00
_cell.angle_gamma   90.00
#
_symmetry.space_group_name_H-M   'P 1'
#
loop_
_entity.id
_entity.type
_entity.pdbx_description
1 polymer ?
#
loop_
_entity_poly.entity_id
_entity_poly.type
_entity_poly.pdbx_seq_one_letter_code
_entity_poly.pdbx_strand_id
1 'polypeptide(L)'
;AGVSSFGFSGTNAHVIVEQAPVEEPAEVVEPAPGVVPVVVPWVLSGRSAVALRGQAERLSEWLSAVPDAGVVDVGWSLASSRAGLDHRAVVLADHVAGVGAVASGSLAAGVVSGSVVSGKTVFVFHGQ
;
A
#
# COMPACT_ATOMS: atom_id res chain seq x y z
N ALA A 1 -10.46 -28.06 1.98
CA ALA A 1 -10.24 -28.45 0.57
C ALA A 1 -9.10 -29.46 0.47
N GLY A 2 -9.08 -30.30 -0.57
CA GLY A 2 -7.99 -31.24 -0.85
C GLY A 2 -7.34 -30.96 -2.20
N VAL A 3 -6.01 -31.00 -2.28
CA VAL A 3 -5.23 -30.82 -3.51
C VAL A 3 -4.44 -32.10 -3.77
N SER A 4 -4.66 -32.72 -4.93
CA SER A 4 -3.92 -33.91 -5.38
C SER A 4 -3.06 -33.58 -6.58
N SER A 5 -1.85 -34.11 -6.62
CA SER A 5 -0.95 -34.06 -7.77
C SER A 5 -0.43 -35.46 -8.09
N PHE A 6 -0.52 -35.85 -9.36
CA PHE A 6 -0.10 -37.17 -9.86
C PHE A 6 0.96 -36.96 -10.94
N GLY A 7 2.21 -37.30 -10.61
CA GLY A 7 3.34 -37.16 -11.52
C GLY A 7 3.37 -38.27 -12.57
N PHE A 8 3.78 -37.94 -13.80
CA PHE A 8 3.94 -38.92 -14.88
C PHE A 8 4.91 -40.07 -14.54
N SER A 9 5.91 -39.82 -13.70
CA SER A 9 6.85 -40.83 -13.19
C SER A 9 6.28 -41.74 -12.08
N GLY A 10 5.02 -41.53 -11.67
CA GLY A 10 4.34 -42.31 -10.62
C GLY A 10 4.42 -41.72 -9.21
N THR A 11 5.05 -40.55 -9.01
CA THR A 11 5.08 -39.88 -7.70
C THR A 11 3.81 -39.08 -7.48
N ASN A 12 3.09 -39.42 -6.41
CA ASN A 12 1.83 -38.77 -6.04
C ASN A 12 2.00 -37.98 -4.74
N ALA A 13 1.36 -36.81 -4.67
CA ALA A 13 1.29 -35.99 -3.47
C ALA A 13 -0.15 -35.55 -3.21
N HIS A 14 -0.56 -35.55 -1.95
CA HIS A 14 -1.88 -35.10 -1.52
C HIS A 14 -1.75 -34.15 -0.34
N VAL A 15 -2.42 -33.00 -0.41
CA VAL A 15 -2.43 -31.97 0.64
C VAL A 15 -3.87 -31.68 1.03
N ILE A 16 -4.13 -31.67 2.33
CA ILE A 16 -5.40 -31.21 2.89
C ILE A 16 -5.18 -29.78 3.40
N VAL A 17 -6.05 -28.86 2.97
CA VAL A 17 -6.06 -27.45 3.37
C VAL A 17 -7.34 -27.19 4.14
N GLU A 18 -7.21 -26.79 5.40
CA GLU A 18 -8.35 -26.38 6.21
C GLU A 18 -8.51 -24.86 6.18
N GLN A 19 -9.74 -24.39 6.43
CA GLN A 19 -9.97 -22.96 6.61
C GLN A 19 -9.27 -22.50 7.89
N ALA A 20 -8.63 -21.34 7.86
CA ALA A 20 -8.12 -20.73 9.09
C ALA A 20 -9.28 -20.55 10.09
N PRO A 21 -9.03 -20.74 11.40
CA PRO A 21 -10.04 -20.44 12.42
C PRO A 21 -10.58 -19.02 12.22
N VAL A 22 -11.90 -18.85 12.42
CA VAL A 22 -12.47 -17.52 12.46
C VAL A 22 -12.03 -16.89 13.77
N GLU A 23 -11.01 -16.03 13.71
CA GLU A 23 -10.72 -15.13 14.82
C GLU A 23 -11.87 -14.12 14.90
N GLU A 24 -12.46 -13.96 16.08
CA GLU A 24 -13.38 -12.84 16.30
C GLU A 24 -12.59 -11.56 16.01
N PRO A 25 -13.14 -10.62 15.22
CA PRO A 25 -12.48 -9.35 15.02
C PRO A 25 -12.23 -8.77 16.41
N ALA A 26 -10.96 -8.53 16.73
CA ALA A 26 -10.60 -7.83 17.96
C ALA A 26 -11.48 -6.58 18.02
N GLU A 27 -12.10 -6.32 19.18
CA GLU A 27 -12.89 -5.11 19.38
C GLU A 27 -12.09 -3.94 18.80
N VAL A 28 -12.66 -3.28 17.80
CA VAL A 28 -12.06 -2.09 17.22
C VAL A 28 -12.05 -1.08 18.35
N VAL A 29 -10.94 -0.99 19.06
CA VAL A 29 -10.73 0.03 20.06
C VAL A 29 -10.74 1.32 19.26
N GLU A 30 -11.84 2.06 19.33
CA GLU A 30 -11.88 3.36 18.72
C GLU A 30 -10.67 4.14 19.22
N PRO A 31 -9.84 4.69 18.32
CA PRO A 31 -8.70 5.48 18.73
C PRO A 31 -9.24 6.56 19.66
N ALA A 32 -8.62 6.71 20.84
CA ALA A 32 -9.03 7.72 21.80
C ALA A 32 -9.22 9.07 21.07
N PRO A 33 -10.30 9.82 21.34
CA PRO A 33 -10.58 11.07 20.63
C PRO A 33 -9.34 11.98 20.67
N GLY A 34 -8.75 12.23 19.50
CA GLY A 34 -7.51 13.01 19.33
C GLY A 34 -6.30 12.26 18.75
N VAL A 35 -6.39 10.96 18.45
CA VAL A 35 -5.24 10.15 17.95
C VAL A 35 -5.22 9.95 16.44
N VAL A 36 -6.24 10.42 15.69
CA VAL A 36 -6.19 10.35 14.22
C VAL A 36 -5.21 11.41 13.71
N PRO A 37 -4.11 11.03 13.00
CA PRO A 37 -3.21 12.01 12.43
C PRO A 37 -3.97 12.94 11.47
N VAL A 38 -3.69 14.24 11.55
CA VAL A 38 -4.28 15.24 10.64
C VAL A 38 -4.00 14.91 9.16
N VAL A 39 -2.95 14.14 8.90
CA VAL A 39 -2.52 13.68 7.57
C VAL A 39 -2.12 12.21 7.65
N VAL A 40 -2.66 11.38 6.76
CA VAL A 40 -2.30 9.96 6.63
C VAL A 40 -1.59 9.73 5.30
N PRO A 41 -0.26 9.57 5.25
CA PRO A 41 0.46 9.36 4.00
C PRO A 41 0.15 7.99 3.39
N TRP A 42 -0.21 7.95 2.11
CA TRP A 42 -0.22 6.72 1.32
C TRP A 42 1.04 6.65 0.48
N VAL A 43 1.89 5.66 0.77
CA VAL A 43 3.20 5.48 0.12
C VAL A 43 3.08 4.39 -0.95
N LEU A 44 3.39 4.74 -2.20
CA LEU A 44 3.48 3.80 -3.31
C LEU A 44 4.91 3.69 -3.79
N SER A 45 5.30 2.50 -4.29
CA SER A 45 6.62 2.32 -4.89
C SER A 45 6.64 1.32 -6.05
N GLY A 46 7.58 1.50 -6.98
CA GLY A 46 7.81 0.63 -8.13
C GLY A 46 9.29 0.56 -8.50
N ARG A 47 9.70 -0.50 -9.22
CA ARG A 47 11.08 -0.64 -9.74
C ARG A 47 11.39 0.30 -10.91
N SER A 48 10.37 0.91 -11.49
CA SER A 48 10.47 1.93 -12.54
C SER A 48 9.31 2.91 -12.39
N ALA A 49 9.40 4.07 -13.04
CA ALA A 49 8.30 5.04 -13.08
C ALA A 49 7.01 4.41 -13.65
N VAL A 50 7.12 3.57 -14.68
CA VAL A 50 5.97 2.84 -15.25
C VAL A 50 5.39 1.85 -14.24
N ALA A 51 6.24 1.10 -13.53
CA ALA A 51 5.78 0.17 -12.52
C ALA A 51 5.08 0.88 -11.35
N LEU A 52 5.55 2.07 -10.96
CA LEU A 52 4.89 2.91 -9.95
C LEU A 52 3.48 3.32 -10.40
N ARG A 53 3.32 3.79 -11.64
CA ARG A 53 2.00 4.11 -12.20
C ARG A 53 1.08 2.89 -12.19
N GLY A 54 1.59 1.73 -12.62
CA GLY A 54 0.83 0.48 -12.58
C GLY A 54 0.47 -0.02 -11.18
N GLN A 55 1.19 0.39 -10.11
CA GLN A 55 0.75 0.14 -8.73
C GLN A 55 -0.40 1.08 -8.34
N ALA A 56 -0.32 2.34 -8.74
CA ALA A 56 -1.36 3.32 -8.50
C ALA A 56 -2.67 2.96 -9.23
N GLU A 57 -2.59 2.50 -10.49
CA GLU A 57 -3.75 2.00 -11.25
C GLU A 57 -4.46 0.86 -10.52
N ARG A 58 -3.69 -0.16 -10.09
CA ARG A 58 -4.24 -1.29 -9.31
C ARG A 58 -4.84 -0.87 -7.98
N LEU A 59 -4.25 0.13 -7.31
CA LEU A 59 -4.82 0.67 -6.08
C LEU A 59 -6.13 1.43 -6.35
N SER A 60 -6.19 2.25 -7.40
CA SER A 60 -7.43 2.95 -7.80
C SER A 60 -8.56 1.98 -8.16
N GLU A 61 -8.26 0.90 -8.89
CA GLU A 61 -9.22 -0.16 -9.21
C GLU A 61 -9.75 -0.83 -7.94
N TRP A 62 -8.85 -1.16 -7.00
CA TRP A 62 -9.24 -1.77 -5.73
C TRP A 62 -10.08 -0.84 -4.86
N LEU A 63 -9.72 0.44 -4.75
CA LEU A 63 -10.50 1.44 -4.01
C LEU A 63 -11.89 1.64 -4.60
N SER A 64 -12.02 1.53 -5.92
CA SER A 64 -13.33 1.60 -6.58
C SER A 64 -14.21 0.39 -6.24
N ALA A 65 -13.61 -0.77 -5.97
CA ALA A 65 -14.30 -1.98 -5.57
C ALA A 65 -14.60 -2.04 -4.05
N VAL A 66 -13.87 -1.29 -3.23
CA VAL A 66 -13.98 -1.26 -1.77
C VAL A 66 -14.08 0.20 -1.27
N PRO A 67 -15.22 0.88 -1.48
CA PRO A 67 -15.36 2.31 -1.22
C PRO A 67 -15.23 2.70 0.25
N ASP A 68 -15.54 1.76 1.17
CA ASP A 68 -15.51 1.98 2.61
C ASP A 68 -14.14 1.62 3.24
N ALA A 69 -13.08 1.48 2.42
CA ALA A 69 -11.75 1.19 2.91
C ALA A 69 -11.23 2.30 3.85
N GLY A 70 -10.88 1.94 5.08
CA GLY A 70 -10.34 2.87 6.06
C GLY A 70 -9.03 3.51 5.59
N VAL A 71 -8.97 4.84 5.55
CA VAL A 71 -7.80 5.58 5.04
C VAL A 71 -6.53 5.25 5.83
N VAL A 72 -6.66 5.05 7.15
CA VAL A 72 -5.55 4.66 8.04
C VAL A 72 -5.08 3.24 7.74
N ASP A 73 -5.99 2.29 7.56
CA ASP A 73 -5.65 0.89 7.30
C ASP A 73 -4.97 0.71 5.94
N VAL A 74 -5.42 1.45 4.93
CA VAL A 74 -4.77 1.49 3.61
C VAL A 74 -3.37 2.08 3.75
N GLY A 75 -3.23 3.24 4.41
CA GLY A 75 -1.93 3.89 4.62
C GLY A 75 -0.96 2.99 5.39
N TRP A 76 -1.41 2.37 6.47
CA TRP A 76 -0.65 1.41 7.26
C TRP A 76 -0.21 0.21 6.43
N SER A 77 -1.13 -0.40 5.68
CA SER A 77 -0.84 -1.55 4.84
C SER A 77 0.20 -1.22 3.78
N LEU A 78 0.07 -0.06 3.12
CA LEU A 78 1.03 0.42 2.12
C LEU A 78 2.43 0.66 2.73
N ALA A 79 2.51 1.20 3.94
CA ALA A 79 3.77 1.52 4.59
C ALA A 79 4.48 0.31 5.22
N SER A 80 3.72 -0.62 5.81
CA SER A 80 4.26 -1.69 6.67
C SER A 80 4.44 -3.03 5.95
N SER A 81 3.63 -3.33 4.93
CA SER A 81 3.58 -4.66 4.30
C SER A 81 4.13 -4.70 2.88
N ARG A 82 4.35 -3.53 2.25
CA ARG A 82 4.85 -3.44 0.88
C ARG A 82 6.34 -3.11 0.87
N ALA A 83 7.06 -3.71 -0.08
CA ALA A 83 8.47 -3.40 -0.27
C ALA A 83 8.64 -1.94 -0.72
N GLY A 84 9.62 -1.22 -0.14
CA GLY A 84 9.97 0.15 -0.54
C GLY A 84 10.95 0.19 -1.71
N LEU A 85 10.45 0.22 -2.94
CA LEU A 85 11.24 0.23 -4.18
C LEU A 85 11.72 1.63 -4.57
N ASP A 86 12.54 1.74 -5.62
CA ASP A 86 13.30 2.96 -5.92
C ASP A 86 12.46 4.13 -6.44
N HIS A 87 11.44 3.89 -7.27
CA HIS A 87 10.52 4.95 -7.70
C HIS A 87 9.36 5.02 -6.72
N ARG A 88 9.13 6.18 -6.12
CA ARG A 88 8.17 6.36 -5.03
C ARG A 88 7.22 7.51 -5.29
N ALA A 89 6.01 7.39 -4.76
CA ALA A 89 5.08 8.50 -4.60
C ALA A 89 4.46 8.47 -3.21
N VAL A 90 4.15 9.65 -2.68
CA VAL A 90 3.43 9.82 -1.43
C VAL A 90 2.23 10.72 -1.70
N VAL A 91 1.05 10.23 -1.34
CA VAL A 91 -0.21 10.98 -1.40
C VAL A 91 -0.60 11.36 0.02
N LEU A 92 -0.73 12.67 0.28
CA LEU A 92 -0.95 13.23 1.62
C LEU A 92 -2.40 13.67 1.86
N ALA A 93 -3.15 13.95 0.79
CA ALA A 93 -4.53 14.40 0.86
C ALA A 93 -5.29 13.94 -0.40
N ASP A 94 -6.63 13.97 -0.32
CA ASP A 94 -7.53 13.56 -1.40
C ASP A 94 -7.09 12.25 -2.07
N HIS A 95 -7.00 11.20 -1.25
CA HIS A 95 -6.24 9.99 -1.58
C HIS A 95 -6.65 9.34 -2.90
N VAL A 96 -7.94 9.31 -3.22
CA VAL A 96 -8.45 8.75 -4.48
C VAL A 96 -7.95 9.57 -5.67
N ALA A 97 -8.11 10.90 -5.61
CA ALA A 97 -7.64 11.79 -6.68
C ALA A 97 -6.11 11.77 -6.80
N GLY A 98 -5.39 11.78 -5.68
CA GLY A 98 -3.94 11.72 -5.64
C GLY A 98 -3.37 10.42 -6.20
N VAL A 99 -3.97 9.27 -5.89
CA VAL A 99 -3.59 7.98 -6.50
C VAL A 99 -3.88 8.00 -8.01
N GLY A 100 -5.02 8.56 -8.44
CA GLY A 100 -5.30 8.78 -9.86
C GLY A 100 -4.27 9.69 -10.57
N ALA A 101 -3.78 10.71 -9.88
CA ALA A 101 -2.72 11.58 -10.40
C ALA A 101 -1.40 10.82 -10.56
N VAL A 102 -1.02 9.98 -9.58
CA VAL A 102 0.16 9.10 -9.69
C VAL A 102 0.00 8.12 -10.84
N ALA A 103 -1.17 7.50 -11.01
CA ALA A 103 -1.46 6.57 -12.11
C ALA A 103 -1.27 7.22 -13.48
N SER A 104 -1.85 8.41 -13.67
CA SER A 104 -1.72 9.18 -14.92
C SER A 104 -0.35 9.85 -15.11
N GLY A 105 0.49 9.89 -14.06
CA GLY A 105 1.75 10.64 -14.08
C GLY A 105 1.57 12.15 -14.12
N SER A 106 0.41 12.65 -13.67
CA SER A 106 0.10 14.08 -13.61
C SER A 106 0.52 14.69 -12.27
N LEU A 107 0.65 16.02 -12.24
CA LEU A 107 0.94 16.75 -11.01
C LEU A 107 -0.37 17.03 -10.25
N ALA A 108 -0.36 16.83 -8.94
CA ALA A 108 -1.48 17.14 -8.06
C ALA A 108 -0.99 17.69 -6.73
N ALA A 109 -1.79 18.57 -6.12
CA ALA A 109 -1.53 19.07 -4.78
C ALA A 109 -1.53 17.89 -3.78
N GLY A 110 -0.60 17.90 -2.82
CA GLY A 110 -0.49 16.82 -1.85
C GLY A 110 0.10 15.51 -2.40
N VAL A 111 0.58 15.48 -3.65
CA VAL A 111 1.29 14.35 -4.23
C VAL A 111 2.76 14.70 -4.44
N VAL A 112 3.65 13.90 -3.86
CA VAL A 112 5.10 14.00 -4.05
C VAL A 112 5.58 12.73 -4.72
N SER A 113 6.32 12.83 -5.82
CA SER A 113 6.91 11.68 -6.48
C SER A 113 8.38 11.90 -6.81
N GLY A 114 9.12 10.81 -6.92
CA GLY A 114 10.53 10.85 -7.26
C GLY A 114 11.14 9.45 -7.28
N SER A 115 12.46 9.41 -7.39
CA SER A 115 13.23 8.19 -7.21
C SER A 115 14.22 8.36 -6.08
N VAL A 116 14.55 7.26 -5.40
CA VAL A 116 15.59 7.22 -4.39
C VAL A 116 16.90 7.72 -5.01
N VAL A 117 17.54 8.66 -4.33
CA VAL A 117 18.88 9.16 -4.65
C VAL A 117 19.78 8.93 -3.46
N SER A 118 21.03 8.52 -3.72
CA SER A 118 22.04 8.40 -2.66
C SER A 118 22.55 9.77 -2.25
N GLY A 119 22.70 10.01 -0.96
CA GLY A 119 23.24 11.26 -0.44
C GLY A 119 23.19 11.34 1.07
N LYS A 120 23.77 12.40 1.64
CA LYS A 120 23.63 12.73 3.06
C LYS A 120 22.54 13.79 3.21
N THR A 121 21.74 13.68 4.26
CA THR A 121 20.74 14.71 4.62
C THR A 121 21.41 15.80 5.46
N VAL A 122 21.12 17.06 5.13
CA VAL A 122 21.55 18.22 5.92
C VAL A 122 20.35 18.76 6.69
N PHE A 123 20.53 19.05 7.98
CA PHE A 123 19.54 19.71 8.81
C PHE A 123 19.85 21.21 8.89
N VAL A 124 18.88 22.05 8.53
CA VAL A 124 19.00 23.51 8.59
C VAL A 124 18.08 24.04 9.68
N PHE A 125 18.63 24.82 10.60
CA PHE A 125 17.88 25.46 11.69
C PHE A 125 17.86 26.96 11.43
N HIS A 126 16.66 27.52 11.25
CA HIS A 126 16.51 28.97 11.11
C HIS A 126 16.89 29.70 12.42
N GLY A 127 17.39 30.92 12.29
CA GLY A 127 17.67 31.82 13.42
C GLY A 127 16.39 32.38 14.04
N GLN A 128 16.58 33.19 15.09
CA GLN A 128 15.51 33.98 15.72
C GLN A 128 15.11 35.17 14.84
#